data_AF-A0A8K0LHL3-F1
#
_entry.id   AF-A0A8K0LHL3-F1
#
_cell.length_a   1.000
_cell.length_b   1.000
_cell.length_c   1.000
_cell.angle_alpha   90.00
_cell.angle_beta   90.00
_cell.angle_gamma   90.00
#
_symmetry.space_group_name_H-M   'P 1'
#
loop_
_entity.id
_entity.type
_entity.pdbx_description
1 polymer ?
#
loop_
_entity_poly.entity_id
_entity_poly.type
_entity_poly.pdbx_seq_one_letter_code
_entity_poly.pdbx_strand_id
1 'polypeptide(L)'
;MPNKLAVKIEPLYNTAAEHDRTATLKFNGRVVWGPKSCHYNVSQLGEAITGGDPRFEFEIVSKDKSAETHTKSITVEVNNKVVLSGFSAHENMVEMVEQINHLTIFPDIVHT
;
A
#
# COMPACT_ATOMS: atom_id res chain seq x y z
N MET A 1 7.88 -1.54 22.15
CA MET A 1 6.46 -1.39 21.81
C MET A 1 6.33 -1.77 20.35
N PRO A 2 5.40 -2.65 19.93
CA PRO A 2 5.22 -2.89 18.50
C PRO A 2 4.87 -1.55 17.84
N ASN A 3 5.54 -1.22 16.75
CA ASN A 3 5.27 0.01 16.01
C ASN A 3 3.80 -0.01 15.60
N LYS A 4 3.06 1.07 15.91
CA LYS A 4 1.66 1.19 15.52
C LYS A 4 1.61 1.75 14.10
N LEU A 5 1.60 0.87 13.11
CA LEU A 5 1.35 1.23 11.71
C LEU A 5 -0.17 1.44 11.52
N ALA A 6 -0.54 2.52 10.85
CA ALA A 6 -1.90 2.75 10.41
C ALA A 6 -1.87 3.33 9.01
N VAL A 7 -2.68 2.78 8.11
CA VAL A 7 -2.81 3.27 6.74
C VAL A 7 -4.24 3.74 6.52
N LYS A 8 -4.41 4.97 6.04
CA LYS A 8 -5.71 5.59 5.78
C LYS A 8 -5.89 5.77 4.28
N ILE A 9 -7.12 5.61 3.80
CA ILE A 9 -7.49 5.88 2.41
C ILE A 9 -8.67 6.85 2.36
N GLU A 10 -8.54 7.89 1.55
CA GLU A 10 -9.49 9.00 1.42
C GLU A 10 -9.84 9.21 -0.06
N PRO A 11 -11.02 9.76 -0.40
CA PRO A 11 -11.34 10.09 -1.79
C PRO A 11 -10.40 11.19 -2.33
N LEU A 12 -9.99 11.06 -3.59
CA LEU A 12 -9.21 12.07 -4.32
C LEU A 12 -9.94 12.45 -5.61
N TYR A 13 -9.94 13.73 -5.97
CA TYR A 13 -10.50 14.19 -7.24
C TYR A 13 -9.59 13.78 -8.41
N ASN A 14 -10.19 13.10 -9.40
CA ASN A 14 -9.60 12.47 -10.59
C ASN A 14 -8.25 13.07 -11.05
N THR A 15 -7.17 12.30 -10.89
CA THR A 15 -5.87 12.58 -11.53
C THR A 15 -5.51 11.42 -12.46
N ALA A 16 -5.25 11.72 -13.74
CA ALA A 16 -4.79 10.73 -14.70
C ALA A 16 -3.28 10.50 -14.53
N ALA A 17 -2.82 9.26 -14.51
CA ALA A 17 -1.40 8.94 -14.40
C ALA A 17 -1.06 7.62 -15.14
N GLU A 18 0.19 7.47 -15.57
CA GLU A 18 0.67 6.27 -16.30
C GLU A 18 1.13 5.17 -15.34
N HIS A 19 0.62 3.94 -15.48
CA HIS A 19 1.02 2.74 -14.72
C HIS A 19 2.14 2.02 -15.44
N ASP A 20 3.30 1.87 -14.80
CA ASP A 20 4.48 1.20 -15.33
C ASP A 20 4.95 0.03 -14.44
N ARG A 21 4.24 -0.26 -13.35
CA ARG A 21 4.64 -1.29 -12.37
C ARG A 21 3.48 -2.16 -11.90
N THR A 22 3.79 -3.31 -11.35
CA THR A 22 2.91 -4.10 -10.48
C THR A 22 3.49 -4.13 -9.09
N ALA A 23 2.63 -4.20 -8.09
CA ALA A 23 3.03 -4.36 -6.70
C ALA A 23 2.31 -5.52 -6.03
N THR A 24 3.05 -6.22 -5.17
CA THR A 24 2.59 -7.32 -4.33
C THR A 24 2.99 -7.01 -2.89
N LEU A 25 2.02 -7.03 -1.98
CA LEU A 25 2.25 -6.90 -0.56
C LEU A 25 2.39 -8.30 0.06
N LYS A 26 3.45 -8.48 0.82
CA LYS A 26 3.67 -9.67 1.64
C LYS A 26 3.67 -9.31 3.11
N PHE A 27 3.24 -10.26 3.94
CA PHE A 27 3.35 -10.22 5.40
C PHE A 27 4.02 -11.50 5.89
N ASN A 28 5.17 -11.37 6.57
CA ASN A 28 6.02 -12.49 6.98
C ASN A 28 6.30 -13.49 5.82
N GLY A 29 6.62 -12.95 4.64
CA GLY A 29 6.91 -13.73 3.43
C GLY A 29 5.69 -14.33 2.72
N ARG A 30 4.46 -14.17 3.23
CA ARG A 30 3.22 -14.63 2.57
C ARG A 30 2.57 -13.49 1.80
N VAL A 31 2.14 -13.75 0.57
CA VAL A 31 1.38 -12.76 -0.22
C VAL A 31 0.01 -12.56 0.44
N VAL A 32 -0.32 -11.30 0.72
CA VAL A 32 -1.60 -10.90 1.33
C VAL A 32 -2.39 -9.92 0.45
N TRP A 33 -1.74 -9.35 -0.57
CA TRP A 33 -2.40 -8.55 -1.60
C TRP A 33 -1.53 -8.48 -2.86
N GLY A 34 -2.15 -8.46 -4.04
CA GLY A 34 -1.45 -8.37 -5.33
C GLY A 34 -1.13 -9.71 -6.00
N PRO A 35 -0.46 -9.70 -7.16
CA PRO A 35 0.08 -8.51 -7.84
C PRO A 35 -1.04 -7.64 -8.46
N LYS A 36 -0.96 -6.31 -8.28
CA LYS A 36 -1.86 -5.34 -8.95
C LYS A 36 -1.06 -4.21 -9.60
N SER A 37 -1.59 -3.67 -10.69
CA SER A 37 -1.03 -2.51 -11.40
C SER A 37 -0.89 -1.28 -10.48
N CYS A 38 0.28 -0.65 -10.50
CA CYS A 38 0.64 0.53 -9.70
C CYS A 38 1.57 1.46 -10.49
N HIS A 39 1.79 2.66 -9.96
CA HIS A 39 2.70 3.66 -10.51
C HIS A 39 4.13 3.56 -9.95
N TYR A 40 5.08 4.26 -10.59
CA TYR A 40 6.45 4.39 -10.11
C TYR A 40 6.60 4.84 -8.66
N ASN A 41 5.70 5.70 -8.17
CA ASN A 41 5.75 6.26 -6.81
C ASN A 41 5.40 5.22 -5.73
N VAL A 42 4.90 4.03 -6.11
CA VAL A 42 4.58 2.93 -5.19
C VAL A 42 5.80 2.45 -4.39
N SER A 43 7.03 2.76 -4.85
CA SER A 43 8.24 2.53 -4.04
C SER A 43 8.25 3.34 -2.73
N GLN A 44 7.77 4.59 -2.74
CA GLN A 44 7.69 5.42 -1.53
C GLN A 44 6.66 4.87 -0.54
N LEU A 45 5.56 4.33 -1.05
CA LEU A 45 4.55 3.66 -0.24
C LEU A 45 5.10 2.37 0.37
N GLY A 46 5.81 1.56 -0.41
CA GLY A 46 6.49 0.35 0.05
C GLY A 46 7.51 0.64 1.16
N GLU A 47 8.37 1.65 0.96
CA GLU A 47 9.34 2.09 1.96
C GLU A 47 8.68 2.58 3.26
N ALA A 48 7.59 3.35 3.16
CA ALA A 48 6.85 3.84 4.33
C ALA A 48 6.19 2.69 5.12
N ILE A 49 5.64 1.69 4.43
CA ILE A 49 5.00 0.52 5.05
C ILE A 49 6.06 -0.37 5.73
N THR A 50 7.10 -0.78 5.00
CA THR A 50 8.18 -1.64 5.54
C THR A 50 8.96 -0.93 6.65
N GLY A 51 9.19 0.38 6.54
CA GLY A 51 9.81 1.17 7.61
C GLY A 51 8.91 1.33 8.85
N GLY A 52 7.60 1.29 8.67
CA GLY A 52 6.62 1.30 9.74
C GLY A 52 6.51 -0.04 10.47
N ASP A 53 6.48 -1.13 9.72
CA ASP A 53 6.46 -2.50 10.25
C ASP A 53 7.25 -3.45 9.32
N PRO A 54 8.41 -3.96 9.77
CA PRO A 54 9.31 -4.76 8.95
C PRO A 54 8.76 -6.15 8.60
N ARG A 55 7.61 -6.55 9.16
CA ARG A 55 6.92 -7.78 8.76
C ARG A 55 6.27 -7.63 7.39
N PHE A 56 6.01 -6.41 6.94
CA PHE A 56 5.49 -6.13 5.62
C PHE A 56 6.61 -5.90 4.62
N GLU A 57 6.50 -6.56 3.47
CA GLU A 57 7.40 -6.38 2.34
C GLU A 57 6.58 -6.00 1.11
N PHE A 58 7.07 -5.01 0.36
CA PHE A 58 6.46 -4.58 -0.89
C PHE A 58 7.35 -5.00 -2.06
N GLU A 59 6.89 -5.98 -2.83
CA GLU A 59 7.57 -6.41 -4.05
C GLU A 59 7.02 -5.61 -5.23
N ILE A 60 7.91 -4.97 -5.98
CA ILE A 60 7.55 -4.12 -7.11
C ILE A 60 8.24 -4.65 -8.36
N VAL A 61 7.46 -4.94 -9.40
CA VAL A 61 7.95 -5.46 -10.68
C VAL A 61 7.53 -4.51 -11.79
N SER A 62 8.43 -4.19 -12.72
CA SER A 62 8.10 -3.37 -13.89
C SER A 62 7.17 -4.11 -14.85
N LYS A 63 6.22 -3.40 -15.49
CA LYS A 63 5.34 -3.95 -16.52
C LYS A 63 5.18 -2.99 -17.71
N ASP A 64 4.56 -3.47 -18.78
CA ASP A 64 4.16 -2.63 -19.90
C ASP A 64 3.14 -1.55 -19.47
N LYS A 65 3.26 -0.37 -20.08
CA LYS A 65 2.51 0.82 -19.68
C LYS A 65 1.00 0.66 -19.88
N SER A 66 0.20 1.02 -18.87
CA SER A 66 -1.25 1.22 -19.00
C SER A 66 -1.68 2.59 -18.48
N ALA A 67 -2.71 3.19 -19.08
CA ALA A 67 -3.32 4.42 -18.56
C ALA A 67 -4.50 4.04 -17.66
N GLU A 68 -4.47 4.49 -16.40
CA GLU A 68 -5.50 4.22 -15.40
C GLU A 68 -5.77 5.52 -14.60
N THR A 69 -7.01 5.74 -14.15
CA THR A 69 -7.46 6.98 -13.47
C THR A 69 -7.54 6.81 -11.96
N HIS A 70 -6.85 7.68 -11.21
CA HIS A 70 -6.90 7.69 -9.75
C HIS A 70 -8.19 8.27 -9.18
N THR A 71 -8.70 7.67 -8.11
CA THR A 71 -9.91 8.12 -7.40
C THR A 71 -9.74 8.22 -5.88
N LYS A 72 -8.57 7.84 -5.34
CA LYS A 72 -8.27 7.79 -3.89
C LYS A 72 -6.92 8.42 -3.58
N SER A 73 -6.69 8.74 -2.31
CA SER A 73 -5.38 9.09 -1.74
C SER A 73 -5.09 8.29 -0.48
N ILE A 74 -3.84 7.92 -0.27
CA ILE A 74 -3.37 7.12 0.87
C ILE A 74 -2.47 7.98 1.77
N THR A 75 -2.67 7.84 3.08
CA THR A 75 -1.82 8.41 4.13
C THR A 75 -1.30 7.29 5.02
N VAL A 76 -0.01 7.27 5.30
CA VAL A 76 0.66 6.29 6.18
C VAL A 76 1.09 6.98 7.45
N GLU A 77 0.70 6.41 8.59
CA GLU A 77 1.07 6.84 9.93
C GLU A 77 1.86 5.74 10.65
N VAL A 78 2.99 6.11 11.23
CA VAL A 78 3.82 5.23 12.05
C VAL A 78 3.98 5.87 13.41
N ASN A 79 3.59 5.16 14.47
CA ASN A 79 3.67 5.67 15.85
C ASN A 79 3.00 7.05 16.03
N ASN A 80 1.83 7.22 15.41
CA ASN A 80 1.03 8.47 15.37
C ASN A 80 1.72 9.66 14.66
N LYS A 81 2.76 9.41 13.87
CA LYS A 81 3.38 10.41 13.01
C LYS A 81 3.06 10.09 11.55
N VAL A 82 2.55 11.07 10.81
CA VAL A 82 2.37 10.96 9.36
C VAL A 82 3.75 10.89 8.69
N VAL A 83 4.00 9.81 7.96
CA VAL A 83 5.26 9.58 7.21
C VAL A 83 5.05 9.66 5.70
N LEU A 84 3.82 9.45 5.23
CA LEU A 84 3.41 9.67 3.85
C LEU A 84 1.98 10.21 3.85
N SER A 85 1.68 11.20 3.02
CA SER A 85 0.32 11.76 2.90
C SER A 85 0.03 12.15 1.46
N GLY A 86 -1.23 12.01 1.05
CA GLY A 86 -1.69 12.41 -0.28
C GLY A 86 -1.20 11.51 -1.42
N PHE A 87 -0.88 10.24 -1.13
CA PHE A 87 -0.43 9.30 -2.15
C PHE A 87 -1.58 8.88 -3.07
N SER A 88 -1.62 9.36 -4.31
CA SER A 88 -2.68 9.01 -5.27
C SER A 88 -2.77 7.51 -5.49
N ALA A 89 -3.98 6.97 -5.42
CA ALA A 89 -4.27 5.54 -5.47
C ALA A 89 -5.57 5.25 -6.22
N HIS A 90 -5.71 3.98 -6.60
CA HIS A 90 -6.91 3.42 -7.22
C HIS A 90 -7.79 2.75 -6.18
N GLU A 91 -9.05 2.50 -6.53
CA GLU A 91 -9.99 1.77 -5.67
C GLU A 91 -9.50 0.36 -5.32
N ASN A 92 -8.69 -0.26 -6.20
CA ASN A 92 -8.10 -1.57 -5.96
C ASN A 92 -7.07 -1.62 -4.80
N MET A 93 -6.63 -0.45 -4.30
CA MET A 93 -5.73 -0.31 -3.16
C MET A 93 -6.49 -0.20 -1.82
N VAL A 94 -7.82 -0.09 -1.82
CA VAL A 94 -8.63 -0.14 -0.59
C VAL A 94 -8.39 -1.46 0.15
N GLU A 95 -8.45 -2.58 -0.58
CA GLU A 95 -8.19 -3.92 -0.03
C GLU A 95 -6.80 -4.04 0.60
N MET A 96 -5.79 -3.41 -0.01
CA MET A 96 -4.43 -3.40 0.56
C MET A 96 -4.40 -2.69 1.91
N VAL A 97 -5.05 -1.53 2.01
CA VAL A 97 -5.12 -0.74 3.24
C VAL A 97 -5.86 -1.52 4.34
N GLU A 98 -6.94 -2.21 3.99
CA GLU A 98 -7.67 -3.08 4.91
C GLU A 98 -6.79 -4.23 5.42
N GLN A 99 -6.05 -4.92 4.54
CA GLN A 99 -5.13 -5.99 4.91
C GLN A 99 -4.02 -5.50 5.85
N ILE A 100 -3.41 -4.35 5.57
CA ILE A 100 -2.35 -3.79 6.42
C ILE A 100 -2.89 -3.47 7.82
N ASN A 101 -4.04 -2.80 7.91
CA ASN A 101 -4.63 -2.44 9.19
C ASN A 101 -5.07 -3.68 9.97
N HIS A 102 -5.65 -4.68 9.29
CA HIS A 102 -6.05 -5.94 9.90
C HIS A 102 -4.85 -6.68 10.50
N LEU A 103 -3.80 -6.91 9.71
CA LEU A 103 -2.61 -7.67 10.13
C LEU A 103 -1.74 -6.92 11.15
N THR A 104 -1.84 -5.59 11.20
CA THR A 104 -1.20 -4.80 12.27
C THR A 104 -1.87 -5.07 13.63
N ILE A 105 -3.20 -5.27 13.66
CA ILE A 105 -3.98 -5.52 14.88
C ILE A 105 -4.04 -7.03 15.21
N PHE A 106 -4.17 -7.88 14.19
CA PHE A 106 -4.38 -9.32 14.28
C PHE A 106 -3.34 -10.08 13.43
N PRO A 107 -2.07 -10.10 13.85
CA PRO A 107 -0.98 -10.64 13.02
C PRO A 107 -1.03 -12.16 12.81
N ASP A 108 -1.80 -12.89 13.62
CA ASP A 108 -1.90 -14.35 13.55
C ASP A 108 -2.99 -14.83 12.58
N ILE A 109 -3.80 -13.92 12.04
CA ILE A 109 -4.92 -14.23 11.14
C ILE A 109 -4.54 -13.84 9.72
N VAL A 110 -3.80 -14.72 9.03
CA VAL A 110 -3.58 -14.61 7.59
C VAL A 110 -4.63 -15.46 6.90
N HIS A 111 -5.71 -14.84 6.41
CA HIS A 111 -6.68 -15.53 5.55
C HIS A 111 -6.07 -15.69 4.15
N THR A 112 -5.85 -16.96 3.78
CA THR A 112 -5.39 -17.40 2.45
C THR A 112 -6.52 -17.40 1.43
#